data_AF-A0A7D8UET9-F1
#
_entry.id   AF-A0A7D8UET9-F1
#
_cell.length_a   1.000
_cell.length_b   1.000
_cell.length_c   1.000
_cell.angle_alpha   90.00
_cell.angle_beta   90.00
_cell.angle_gamma   90.00
#
_symmetry.space_group_name_H-M   'P 1'
#
loop_
_entity.id
_entity.type
_entity.pdbx_description
1 polymer ?
#
loop_
_entity_poly.entity_id
_entity_poly.type
_entity_poly.pdbx_seq_one_letter_code
_entity_poly.pdbx_strand_id
1 'polypeptide(L)'
;MDSPIVLVDDKHLPLYRIVWVADLPHFCGEPDCTREGQYEIRLDVDDSIWTGLRGRDHVLKALNEWCGDPEIDSPEDERGW
;
A
#
# COMPACT_ATOMS: atom_id res chain seq x y z
N MET A 1 -11.64 12.14 -8.93
CA MET A 1 -10.66 11.06 -9.15
C MET A 1 -9.39 11.50 -8.49
N ASP A 2 -9.11 10.92 -7.33
CA ASP A 2 -7.83 11.13 -6.66
C ASP A 2 -6.69 10.65 -7.56
N SER A 3 -5.55 11.32 -7.45
CA SER A 3 -4.38 11.04 -8.27
C SER A 3 -3.96 9.58 -8.07
N PRO A 4 -3.71 8.79 -9.13
CA PRO A 4 -3.30 7.39 -9.02
C PRO A 4 -1.82 7.25 -8.59
N ILE A 5 -1.26 8.25 -7.91
CA ILE A 5 0.14 8.37 -7.54
C ILE A 5 0.21 8.67 -6.03
N VAL A 6 0.96 7.85 -5.30
CA VAL A 6 1.30 8.07 -3.89
C VAL A 6 2.77 8.47 -3.75
N LEU A 7 3.07 9.41 -2.84
CA LEU A 7 4.44 9.78 -2.50
C LEU A 7 4.91 8.94 -1.29
N VAL A 8 5.98 8.18 -1.49
CA VAL A 8 6.67 7.44 -0.42
C VAL A 8 8.11 7.96 -0.35
N ASP A 9 8.46 8.58 0.77
CA ASP A 9 9.70 9.34 0.94
C ASP A 9 9.88 10.37 -0.21
N ASP A 10 10.84 10.13 -1.11
CA ASP A 10 11.17 10.95 -2.27
C ASP A 10 10.68 10.36 -3.62
N LYS A 11 9.86 9.30 -3.57
CA LYS A 11 9.44 8.53 -4.76
C LYS A 11 7.94 8.64 -5.01
N HIS A 12 7.58 9.07 -6.22
CA HIS A 12 6.20 9.07 -6.70
C HIS A 12 5.87 7.72 -7.33
N LEU A 13 4.98 6.96 -6.71
CA LEU A 13 4.65 5.59 -7.08
C LEU A 13 3.23 5.51 -7.64
N PRO A 14 3.03 4.97 -8.85
CA PRO A 14 1.69 4.67 -9.33
C PRO A 14 1.05 3.56 -8.49
N LEU A 15 -0.16 3.80 -7.98
CA LEU A 15 -0.87 2.85 -7.09
C LEU A 15 -1.10 1.48 -7.75
N TYR A 16 -1.41 1.47 -9.05
CA TYR A 16 -1.64 0.23 -9.82
C TYR A 16 -0.42 -0.69 -9.93
N ARG A 17 0.78 -0.23 -9.58
CA ARG A 17 2.01 -1.04 -9.57
C ARG A 17 2.21 -1.82 -8.29
N ILE A 18 1.49 -1.46 -7.22
CA ILE A 18 1.66 -2.07 -5.91
C ILE A 18 0.92 -3.40 -5.87
N VAL A 19 1.65 -4.47 -5.54
CA VAL A 19 1.11 -5.83 -5.46
C VAL A 19 0.63 -6.13 -4.04
N TRP A 20 1.44 -5.79 -3.03
CA TRP A 20 1.09 -5.93 -1.62
C TRP A 20 1.93 -5.00 -0.73
N VAL A 21 1.45 -4.77 0.48
CA VAL A 21 2.11 -3.99 1.54
C VAL A 21 2.30 -4.89 2.76
N ALA A 22 3.52 -4.97 3.29
CA ALA A 22 3.81 -5.77 4.47
C ALA A 22 3.13 -5.19 5.71
N ASP A 23 2.45 -6.04 6.48
CA ASP A 23 1.85 -5.65 7.75
C ASP A 23 2.88 -5.58 8.90
N LEU A 24 3.96 -6.35 8.80
CA LEU A 24 5.05 -6.38 9.76
C LEU A 24 6.34 -5.79 9.16
N PRO A 25 7.16 -5.13 9.99
CA PRO A 25 8.49 -4.69 9.56
C PRO A 25 9.42 -5.89 9.35
N HIS A 26 10.40 -5.72 8.47
CA HIS A 26 11.37 -6.74 8.14
C HIS A 26 12.40 -6.93 9.26
N PHE A 27 12.66 -8.18 9.60
CA PHE A 27 13.70 -8.62 10.53
C PHE A 27 14.20 -9.99 10.08
N CYS A 28 15.43 -10.05 9.55
CA CYS A 28 16.03 -11.31 9.08
C CYS A 28 17.25 -11.72 9.90
N GLY A 29 17.84 -10.80 10.68
CA GLY A 29 19.02 -11.07 11.50
C GLY A 29 20.33 -11.14 10.70
N GLU A 30 20.29 -10.86 9.39
CA GLU A 30 21.49 -10.82 8.57
C GLU A 30 22.33 -9.57 8.93
N PRO A 31 23.64 -9.73 9.24
CA PRO A 31 24.46 -8.63 9.74
C PRO A 31 24.61 -7.42 8.80
N ASP A 32 24.41 -7.62 7.50
CA ASP A 32 24.53 -6.60 6.46
C ASP A 32 23.17 -6.09 5.97
N CYS A 33 22.06 -6.51 6.59
CA CYS A 33 20.74 -6.02 6.24
C CYS A 33 20.57 -4.54 6.62
N THR A 34 20.25 -3.71 5.63
CA THR A 34 19.99 -2.27 5.81
C THR A 34 18.50 -1.92 5.89
N ARG A 35 17.63 -2.95 5.90
CA ARG A 35 16.17 -2.81 5.85
C ARG A 35 15.46 -3.23 7.14
N GLU A 36 16.21 -3.64 8.16
CA GLU A 36 15.61 -4.03 9.43
C GLU A 36 14.75 -2.91 10.03
N GLY A 37 13.56 -3.27 10.51
CA GLY A 37 12.59 -2.32 11.03
C GLY A 37 11.81 -1.54 9.96
N GLN A 38 12.15 -1.67 8.67
CA GLN A 38 11.41 -1.05 7.56
C GLN A 38 10.29 -1.98 7.08
N TYR A 39 9.23 -1.39 6.55
CA TYR A 39 8.11 -2.07 5.92
C TYR A 39 8.34 -2.13 4.42
N GLU A 40 8.00 -3.28 3.85
CA GLU A 40 8.12 -3.56 2.44
C GLU A 40 6.83 -3.24 1.69
N ILE A 41 6.96 -2.57 0.55
CA ILE A 41 5.90 -2.36 -0.43
C ILE A 41 6.37 -3.01 -1.73
N ARG A 42 5.71 -4.09 -2.15
CA ARG A 42 6.08 -4.88 -3.33
C ARG A 42 5.47 -4.32 -4.59
N LEU A 43 6.26 -4.20 -5.66
CA LEU A 43 5.85 -3.76 -6.99
C LEU A 43 5.82 -4.94 -7.99
N ASP A 44 5.18 -4.76 -9.15
CA ASP A 44 4.89 -5.81 -10.15
C ASP A 44 6.11 -6.40 -10.92
N VAL A 45 7.33 -5.88 -10.73
CA VAL A 45 8.56 -6.32 -11.45
C VAL A 45 9.68 -6.75 -10.49
N ASP A 46 9.36 -7.52 -9.45
CA ASP A 46 10.32 -7.96 -8.42
C ASP A 46 11.04 -6.81 -7.66
N ASP A 47 10.54 -5.58 -7.80
CA ASP A 47 11.04 -4.42 -7.07
C ASP A 47 10.29 -4.20 -5.76
N SER A 48 10.97 -3.62 -4.78
CA SER A 48 10.39 -3.22 -3.50
C SER A 48 10.79 -1.81 -3.11
N ILE A 49 9.84 -1.11 -2.52
CA ILE A 49 10.10 0.11 -1.76
C ILE A 49 10.09 -0.24 -0.28
N TRP A 50 11.05 0.34 0.43
CA TRP A 50 11.21 0.17 1.86
C TRP A 50 10.98 1.50 2.55
N THR A 51 10.08 1.52 3.52
CA THR A 51 9.66 2.75 4.22
C THR A 51 9.44 2.48 5.71
N GLY A 52 9.34 3.53 6.52
CA GLY A 52 8.85 3.41 7.89
C GLY A 52 7.34 3.21 7.99
N LEU A 53 6.86 2.97 9.21
CA LEU A 53 5.44 2.78 9.57
C LEU A 53 4.50 3.82 8.95
N ARG A 54 4.87 5.10 9.02
CA ARG A 54 4.06 6.20 8.47
C ARG A 54 3.86 6.10 6.95
N GLY A 55 4.89 5.67 6.22
CA GLY A 55 4.79 5.51 4.76
C GLY A 55 3.97 4.28 4.38
N ARG A 56 4.09 3.18 5.14
CA ARG A 56 3.20 2.01 5.00
C ARG A 56 1.73 2.42 5.13
N ASP A 57 1.39 3.12 6.21
CA ASP A 57 0.00 3.52 6.50
C ASP A 57 -0.54 4.49 5.45
N HIS A 58 0.29 5.42 4.97
CA HIS A 58 -0.07 6.31 3.88
C HIS A 58 -0.40 5.54 2.60
N VAL A 59 0.41 4.54 2.25
CA VAL A 59 0.19 3.72 1.04
C VAL A 59 -1.08 2.89 1.17
N LEU A 60 -1.33 2.26 2.32
CA LEU A 60 -2.58 1.54 2.56
C LEU A 60 -3.80 2.45 2.44
N LYS A 61 -3.73 3.65 3.03
CA LYS A 61 -4.80 4.64 2.93
C LYS A 61 -5.06 5.03 1.46
N ALA A 62 -4.02 5.33 0.70
CA ALA A 62 -4.14 5.71 -0.71
C ALA A 62 -4.70 4.58 -1.58
N LEU A 63 -4.31 3.33 -1.31
CA LEU A 63 -4.86 2.16 -2.00
C LEU A 63 -6.35 1.97 -1.70
N ASN A 64 -6.76 2.09 -0.44
CA ASN A 64 -8.17 1.97 -0.05
C ASN A 64 -9.04 3.09 -0.66
N GLU A 65 -8.54 4.34 -0.66
CA GLU A 65 -9.22 5.47 -1.30
C GLU A 65 -9.34 5.27 -2.82
N TRP A 66 -8.33 4.67 -3.46
CA TRP A 66 -8.29 4.46 -4.90
C TRP A 66 -9.15 3.28 -5.39
N CYS A 67 -9.15 2.17 -4.65
CA CYS A 67 -9.96 0.99 -4.98
C CYS A 67 -11.46 1.19 -4.72
N GLY A 68 -11.84 2.24 -3.99
CA GLY A 68 -13.21 2.45 -3.50
C GLY A 68 -13.50 1.59 -2.28
N ASP A 69 -14.46 2.02 -1.47
CA ASP A 69 -14.91 1.26 -0.31
C ASP A 69 -15.82 0.10 -0.79
N PRO A 70 -15.42 -1.18 -0.60
CA PRO A 70 -16.25 -2.30 -1.03
C PRO A 70 -17.62 -2.34 -0.33
N GLU A 71 -17.81 -1.62 0.78
CA GLU A 71 -19.10 -1.54 1.48
C GLU A 71 -20.14 -0.66 0.76
N ILE A 72 -19.71 0.31 -0.06
CA ILE A 72 -20.61 1.26 -0.74
C ILE A 72 -21.27 0.64 -1.99
N ASP A 73 -20.70 -0.43 -2.55
CA ASP A 73 -21.21 -1.11 -3.75
C ASP A 73 -22.12 -2.33 -3.43
N SER A 74 -22.55 -2.51 -2.18
CA SER A 74 -23.54 -3.53 -1.86
C SER A 74 -24.95 -3.04 -2.29
N PRO A 75 -25.62 -3.71 -3.25
CA PRO A 75 -26.94 -3.31 -3.73
C PRO A 75 -28.01 -3.75 -2.73
N GLU A 76 -28.03 -3.16 -1.53
CA GLU A 76 -29.14 -3.32 -0.58
C GLU A 76 -30.20 -2.22 -0.71
N ASP A 77 -30.04 -1.27 -1.66
CA ASP A 77 -30.96 -0.14 -1.88
C ASP A 77 -31.98 -0.34 -3.04
N GLU A 78 -32.29 -1.59 -3.44
CA GLU A 78 -33.35 -1.85 -4.45
C GLU A 78 -34.36 -2.95 -4.05
N ARG A 79 -34.77 -3.01 -2.78
CA ARG A 79 -36.02 -3.72 -2.41
C ARG A 79 -36.90 -2.91 -1.47
N GLY A 80 -37.32 -1.75 -1.94
CA GLY A 80 -38.72 -1.40 -1.77
C GLY A 80 -39.55 -2.35 -2.64
N TRP A 81 -40.37 -3.18 -2.01
CA TRP A 81 -41.72 -3.65 -2.39
C TRP A 81 -42.36 -4.26 -1.14
#